data_AF-A0A1W9ZTZ0-F1
#
_entry.id   AF-A0A1W9ZTZ0-F1
#
_cell.length_a   1.000
_cell.length_b   1.000
_cell.length_c   1.000
_cell.angle_alpha   90.00
_cell.angle_beta   90.00
_cell.angle_gamma   90.00
#
_symmetry.space_group_name_H-M   'P 1'
#
loop_
_entity.id
_entity.type
_entity.pdbx_description
1 polymer ?
#
loop_
_entity_poly.entity_id
_entity_poly.type
_entity_poly.pdbx_seq_one_letter_code
_entity_poly.pdbx_strand_id
1 'polypeptide(L)' 'MRSPKAIKPIYTAVNADAAAAALDAFEAEWGNRYPAAIRLWRNAWSQFVPFLDYDTEITKVICSTDEIVILTADSGVV' A
#
# COMPACT_ATOMS: atom_id res chain seq x y z
N MET A 1 -5.82 -16.97 -9.18
CA MET A 1 -5.82 -16.00 -8.07
C MET A 1 -6.05 -14.61 -8.66
N ARG A 2 -7.25 -14.03 -8.57
CA ARG A 2 -7.56 -12.76 -9.27
C ARG A 2 -8.49 -11.87 -8.44
N SER A 3 -7.98 -11.27 -7.36
CA SER A 3 -8.57 -10.05 -6.77
C SER A 3 -7.52 -9.08 -6.17
N PRO A 4 -6.38 -8.77 -6.83
CA PRO A 4 -5.46 -7.73 -6.34
C PRO A 4 -6.09 -6.31 -6.33
N LYS A 5 -7.23 -6.12 -7.00
CA LYS A 5 -7.94 -4.83 -7.06
C LYS A 5 -8.66 -4.45 -5.77
N ALA A 6 -9.08 -5.42 -4.96
CA ALA A 6 -9.89 -5.15 -3.76
C ALA A 6 -9.06 -4.56 -2.61
N ILE A 7 -7.74 -4.79 -2.61
CA ILE A 7 -6.82 -4.25 -1.59
C ILE A 7 -6.31 -2.85 -1.98
N LYS A 8 -6.37 -2.51 -3.27
CA LYS A 8 -5.94 -1.21 -3.82
C LYS A 8 -6.48 -0.01 -3.04
N PRO A 9 -7.78 0.10 -2.75
CA PRO A 9 -8.32 1.24 -2.02
C PRO A 9 -7.77 1.38 -0.59
N ILE A 10 -7.19 0.34 0.01
CA ILE A 10 -6.63 0.39 1.38
C ILE A 10 -5.31 1.18 1.38
N TYR A 11 -4.43 0.95 0.41
CA TYR A 11 -3.11 1.59 0.35
C TYR A 11 -3.04 2.85 -0.52
N THR A 12 -4.10 3.16 -1.28
CA THR A 12 -4.24 4.42 -2.02
C THR A 12 -5.20 5.40 -1.35
N ALA A 13 -5.57 5.17 -0.10
CA ALA A 13 -6.49 6.03 0.62
C ALA A 13 -5.87 7.39 0.93
N VAL A 14 -6.69 8.43 0.97
CA VAL A 14 -6.25 9.81 1.22
C VAL A 14 -5.89 10.10 2.67
N ASN A 15 -6.35 9.26 3.60
CA ASN A 15 -6.07 9.34 5.04
C ASN A 15 -6.39 7.99 5.72
N ALA A 16 -6.05 7.90 7.00
CA ALA A 16 -6.27 6.70 7.81
C ALA A 16 -7.75 6.27 7.89
N ASP A 17 -8.69 7.22 8.00
CA ASP A 17 -10.12 6.92 8.05
C ASP A 17 -10.63 6.30 6.75
N ALA A 18 -10.20 6.83 5.60
CA ALA A 18 -10.54 6.29 4.29
C ALA A 18 -9.93 4.90 4.08
N ALA A 19 -8.69 4.67 4.55
CA ALA A 19 -8.07 3.35 4.51
C ALA A 19 -8.82 2.34 5.41
N ALA A 20 -9.26 2.78 6.59
CA ALA A 20 -10.01 1.94 7.53
C ALA A 20 -11.34 1.51 6.90
N ALA A 21 -12.08 2.45 6.32
CA ALA A 21 -13.33 2.16 5.62
C ALA A 21 -13.13 1.19 4.44
N ALA A 22 -12.03 1.31 3.70
CA ALA A 22 -11.69 0.37 2.63
C ALA A 22 -11.33 -1.03 3.17
N LEU A 23 -10.63 -1.11 4.30
CA LEU A 23 -10.31 -2.38 4.96
C LEU A 23 -11.59 -3.06 5.49
N ASP A 24 -12.52 -2.31 6.06
CA ASP A 24 -13.81 -2.82 6.54
C ASP A 24 -14.66 -3.36 5.38
N ALA A 25 -14.71 -2.65 4.25
CA ALA A 25 -15.39 -3.13 3.04
C ALA A 25 -14.74 -4.42 2.49
N PHE A 26 -13.40 -4.49 2.51
CA PHE A 26 -12.67 -5.69 2.14
C PHE A 26 -12.95 -6.85 3.10
N GLU A 27 -13.03 -6.61 4.40
CA GLU A 27 -13.38 -7.61 5.40
C GLU A 27 -14.81 -8.14 5.22
N ALA A 28 -15.77 -7.27 4.91
CA ALA A 28 -17.16 -7.68 4.69
C ALA A 28 -17.32 -8.66 3.51
N GLU A 29 -16.58 -8.44 2.42
CA GLU A 29 -16.68 -9.26 1.21
C GLU A 29 -15.74 -10.48 1.25
N TRP A 30 -14.55 -10.33 1.83
CA TRP A 30 -13.46 -11.30 1.71
C TRP A 30 -12.97 -11.87 3.05
N GLY A 31 -13.44 -11.34 4.19
CA GLY A 31 -12.95 -11.72 5.52
C GLY A 31 -13.15 -13.19 5.85
N ASN A 32 -14.25 -13.81 5.39
CA ASN A 32 -14.48 -15.24 5.60
C ASN A 32 -13.53 -16.12 4.77
N ARG A 33 -13.09 -15.63 3.60
CA ARG A 33 -12.16 -16.37 2.72
C ARG A 33 -10.70 -16.13 3.10
N TYR A 34 -10.38 -14.94 3.62
CA TYR A 34 -9.02 -14.53 3.94
C TYR A 34 -8.89 -13.92 5.36
N PRO A 35 -9.27 -14.65 6.42
CA PRO A 35 -9.23 -14.13 7.79
C PRO A 35 -7.80 -13.81 8.25
N ALA A 36 -6.81 -14.55 7.75
CA ALA A 36 -5.39 -14.28 8.05
C ALA A 36 -4.90 -12.95 7.45
N ALA A 37 -5.39 -12.58 6.25
CA ALA A 37 -5.02 -11.31 5.63
C ALA A 37 -5.61 -10.12 6.39
N ILE A 38 -6.86 -10.22 6.83
CA ILE A 38 -7.49 -9.19 7.67
C ILE A 38 -6.72 -9.01 8.97
N ARG A 39 -6.37 -10.12 9.64
CA ARG A 39 -5.57 -10.08 10.87
C ARG A 39 -4.21 -9.42 10.66
N LEU A 40 -3.53 -9.71 9.54
CA LEU A 40 -2.26 -9.08 9.21
C LEU A 40 -2.39 -7.55 9.07
N TRP A 41 -3.40 -7.09 8.33
CA TRP A 41 -3.67 -5.65 8.15
C TRP A 41 -4.02 -4.96 9.47
N ARG A 42 -4.87 -5.58 10.29
CA ARG A 42 -5.24 -5.04 11.62
C ARG A 42 -4.03 -4.98 12.57
N ASN A 43 -3.18 -6.00 12.57
CA ASN A 43 -1.98 -6.03 13.41
C ASN A 43 -0.94 -4.99 12.99
N ALA A 44 -0.78 -4.78 11.67
CA ALA A 44 0.15 -3.79 11.13
C ALA A 44 -0.44 -2.36 11.10
N TRP A 45 -1.71 -2.19 11.50
CA TRP A 45 -2.46 -0.93 11.31
C TRP A 45 -1.75 0.27 11.92
N SER A 46 -1.28 0.17 13.17
CA SER A 46 -0.58 1.26 13.86
C SER A 46 0.75 1.64 13.22
N GLN A 47 1.39 0.72 12.49
CA GLN A 47 2.62 0.98 11.73
C GLN A 47 2.31 1.51 10.32
N PHE A 48 1.13 1.18 9.80
CA PHE A 48 0.66 1.58 8.48
C PHE A 48 0.05 2.99 8.45
N VAL A 49 -0.68 3.40 9.49
CA VAL A 49 -1.30 4.73 9.57
C VAL A 49 -0.29 5.88 9.37
N PRO A 50 0.90 5.90 10.02
CA PRO A 50 1.91 6.92 9.77
C PRO A 50 2.38 6.97 8.31
N PHE A 51 2.32 5.86 7.56
CA PHE A 51 2.71 5.82 6.15
C PHE A 51 1.72 6.57 5.24
N LEU A 52 0.44 6.61 5.61
CA LEU A 52 -0.57 7.41 4.91
C LEU A 52 -0.45 8.91 5.21
N ASP A 53 0.13 9.24 6.37
CA ASP A 53 0.36 10.62 6.82
C ASP A 53 1.67 11.20 6.26
N TYR A 54 2.57 10.35 5.75
CA TYR A 54 3.73 10.81 5.00
C TYR A 54 3.23 11.54 3.75
N ASP A 55 3.44 12.85 3.79
CA ASP A 55 3.10 13.87 2.82
C ASP A 55 3.08 13.34 1.37
N THR A 56 2.02 13.69 0.64
CA THR A 56 1.70 13.33 -0.76
C THR A 56 2.88 13.33 -1.75
N GLU A 57 3.97 14.01 -1.43
CA GLU A 57 5.23 13.99 -2.18
C GLU A 57 5.94 12.62 -2.16
N ILE A 58 5.85 11.83 -1.07
CA ILE A 58 6.52 10.52 -0.96
C ILE A 58 5.70 9.39 -1.59
N THR A 59 4.37 9.40 -1.44
CA THR A 59 3.52 8.37 -2.10
C THR A 59 3.57 8.47 -3.63
N LYS A 60 3.81 9.68 -4.16
CA LYS A 60 4.07 9.91 -5.59
C LYS A 60 5.39 9.28 -6.05
N VAL A 61 6.46 9.37 -5.26
CA VAL A 61 7.75 8.72 -5.54
C VAL A 61 7.65 7.19 -5.49
N ILE A 62 6.97 6.64 -4.48
CA ILE A 62 6.87 5.19 -4.28
C ILE A 62 5.98 4.54 -5.36
N CYS A 63 4.86 5.17 -5.75
CA CYS A 63 4.03 4.70 -6.87
C CYS A 63 4.59 5.06 -8.25
N SER A 64 5.58 5.96 -8.35
CA SER A 64 6.29 6.24 -9.60
C SER A 64 7.50 5.31 -9.83
N THR A 65 7.85 4.44 -8.87
CA THR A 65 8.92 3.46 -9.07
C THR A 65 8.39 2.22 -9.83
N ASP A 66 7.83 2.48 -11.02
CA ASP A 66 8.03 1.65 -12.22
C ASP A 66 9.43 1.94 -12.83
N GLU A 67 10.35 2.50 -12.05
CA GLU A 67 11.74 2.74 -12.42
C GLU A 67 12.57 1.55 -11.98
N ILE A 68 12.78 0.67 -12.94
CA ILE A 68 13.92 -0.22 -13.05
C ILE A 68 15.19 0.64 -12.86
N VAL A 69 15.60 0.93 -11.63
CA VAL A 69 16.92 1.48 -11.33
C VAL A 69 17.89 0.30 -11.24
N ILE A 70 18.17 -0.28 -12.41
CA ILE A 70 19.37 -1.10 -12.55
C ILE A 70 20.50 -0.09 -12.48
N LEU A 71 21.15 -0.06 -11.32
CA LEU A 71 22.42 0.62 -11.07
C LEU A 71 23.49 0.06 -12.02
N THR A 72 23.49 0.46 -13.29
CA THR A 72 24.69 0.39 -14.12
C THR A 72 25.40 1.73 -14.00
N ALA A 73 26.30 1.74 -13.02
CA ALA A 73 27.44 2.63 -12.86
C ALA A 73 27.76 3.50 -14.09
N ASP A 74 27.46 4.79 -13.98
CA ASP A 74 28.28 5.82 -14.60
C ASP A 74 29.62 5.83 -13.85
N SER A 75 30.65 5.26 -14.47
CA SER A 75 32.02 5.67 -14.21
C SER A 75 32.39 6.60 -15.36
N GLY A 76 32.40 7.89 -15.08
CA GLY A 76 32.76 8.90 -16.05
C GLY A 76 34.24 8.94 -16.42
N VAL A 77 34.51 9.94 -17.27
CA VAL A 77 35.79 10.63 -17.54
C VAL A 77 36.71 10.02 -18.62
N VAL A 78 36.87 10.86 -19.67
CA VAL A 78 37.87 10.99 -20.77
C VAL A 78 37.94 9.97 -21.91
#